data_AF-X1SNM5-F1
#
_entry.id   AF-X1SNM5-F1
#
_cell.length_a   1.000
_cell.length_b   1.000
_cell.length_c   1.000
_cell.angle_alpha   90.00
_cell.angle_beta   90.00
_cell.angle_gamma   90.00
#
_symmetry.space_group_name_H-M   'P 1'
#
loop_
_entity.id
_entity.type
_entity.pdbx_description
1 polymer ?
#
loop_
_entity_poly.entity_id
_entity_poly.type
_entity_poly.pdbx_seq_one_letter_code
_entity_poly.pdbx_strand_id
1 'polypeptide(L)'
;MFSLKSLFTPAFLRRLGGAGASAIADGIMEFVYNRDSAYWTGRFPFIPTIEPLPPLDDFLVLGGSVATWLLGAWKNEKVKEVGEGATIYATAMILHHIIHRSAFVLPLAAPAAAAEVPPTVAERLARKGYTPTKAVQLRNGRYTPTMPGRLGYTPTA
;
A
#
# COMPACT_ATOMS: atom_id res chain seq x y z
N MET A 1 0.19 37.65 3.33
CA MET A 1 -0.92 37.49 4.31
C MET A 1 -2.01 36.63 3.67
N PHE A 2 -2.24 35.41 4.18
CA PHE A 2 -3.38 34.60 3.75
C PHE A 2 -4.67 35.12 4.43
N SER A 3 -5.71 35.40 3.65
CA SER A 3 -7.00 35.81 4.19
C SER A 3 -7.90 34.59 4.39
N LEU A 4 -8.50 34.43 5.58
CA LEU A 4 -9.49 33.39 5.86
C LEU A 4 -10.67 33.38 4.88
N LYS A 5 -10.99 34.52 4.25
CA LYS A 5 -12.04 34.61 3.22
C LYS A 5 -11.72 33.78 1.98
N SER A 6 -10.44 33.55 1.68
CA SER A 6 -10.01 32.73 0.53
C SER A 6 -10.41 31.25 0.66
N LEU A 7 -10.59 30.76 1.90
CA LEU A 7 -11.03 29.39 2.21
C LEU A 7 -12.52 29.15 1.92
N PHE A 8 -13.32 30.20 1.70
CA PHE A 8 -14.75 30.08 1.42
C PHE A 8 -15.10 30.40 -0.03
N THR A 9 -14.10 30.50 -0.90
CA THR A 9 -14.35 30.71 -2.33
C THR A 9 -15.01 29.48 -2.93
N PRO A 10 -15.97 29.63 -3.87
CA PRO A 10 -16.59 28.49 -4.54
C PRO A 10 -15.59 27.54 -5.20
N ALA A 11 -14.46 28.08 -5.69
CA ALA A 11 -13.38 27.29 -6.28
C ALA A 11 -12.68 26.41 -5.24
N PHE A 12 -12.35 26.97 -4.07
CA PHE A 12 -11.76 26.20 -2.99
C PHE A 12 -12.70 25.11 -2.47
N LEU A 13 -13.99 25.40 -2.31
CA LEU A 13 -14.99 24.40 -1.91
C LEU A 13 -15.11 23.25 -2.92
N ARG A 14 -15.01 23.54 -4.22
CA ARG A 14 -15.01 22.49 -5.27
C ARG A 14 -13.75 21.63 -5.24
N ARG A 15 -12.58 22.23 -5.03
CA ARG A 15 -11.33 21.50 -4.80
C ARG A 15 -11.42 20.60 -3.57
N LEU A 16 -11.95 21.11 -2.45
CA LEU A 16 -12.22 20.30 -1.26
C LEU A 16 -13.19 19.15 -1.55
N GLY A 17 -14.23 19.38 -2.34
CA GLY A 17 -15.15 18.34 -2.79
C GLY A 17 -14.46 17.24 -3.58
N GLY A 18 -13.58 17.59 -4.52
CA GLY A 18 -12.79 16.62 -5.29
C GLY A 18 -11.82 15.81 -4.44
N ALA A 19 -11.13 16.47 -3.51
CA ALA A 19 -10.27 15.80 -2.54
C ALA A 19 -11.07 14.83 -1.65
N GLY A 20 -12.21 15.27 -1.12
CA GLY A 20 -13.08 14.46 -0.27
C GLY A 20 -13.67 13.25 -1.01
N ALA A 21 -14.10 13.42 -2.26
CA ALA A 21 -14.57 12.29 -3.08
C ALA A 21 -13.47 11.24 -3.31
N SER A 22 -12.24 11.69 -3.53
CA SER A 22 -11.09 10.80 -3.70
C SER A 22 -10.76 10.05 -2.39
N ALA A 23 -10.82 10.74 -1.25
CA ALA A 23 -10.61 10.12 0.06
C ALA A 23 -11.67 9.06 0.40
N ILE A 24 -12.93 9.31 0.03
CA ILE A 24 -14.00 8.32 0.21
C ILE A 24 -13.77 7.10 -0.68
N ALA A 25 -13.40 7.29 -1.94
CA ALA A 25 -13.12 6.20 -2.86
C ALA A 25 -11.97 5.32 -2.36
N ASP A 26 -10.88 5.95 -1.92
CA ASP A 26 -9.73 5.29 -1.32
C ASP A 26 -10.12 4.46 -0.08
N GLY A 27 -10.83 5.07 0.88
CA GLY A 27 -11.30 4.38 2.08
C GLY A 27 -12.25 3.22 1.81
N ILE A 28 -13.09 3.31 0.77
CA ILE A 28 -13.95 2.19 0.34
C ILE A 28 -13.10 1.03 -0.20
N MET A 29 -12.09 1.32 -1.03
CA MET A 29 -11.21 0.28 -1.57
C MET A 29 -10.41 -0.40 -0.45
N GLU A 30 -9.84 0.38 0.47
CA GLU A 30 -9.13 -0.15 1.63
C GLU A 30 -10.05 -1.02 2.51
N PHE A 31 -11.28 -0.59 2.75
CA PHE A 31 -12.26 -1.36 3.50
C PHE A 31 -12.59 -2.71 2.84
N VAL A 32 -12.79 -2.71 1.51
CA VAL A 32 -13.05 -3.94 0.74
C VAL A 32 -11.86 -4.90 0.83
N TYR A 33 -10.63 -4.39 0.68
CA TYR A 33 -9.42 -5.19 0.81
C TYR A 33 -9.29 -5.78 2.22
N ASN A 34 -9.49 -4.97 3.27
CA ASN A 34 -9.34 -5.41 4.66
C ASN A 34 -10.39 -6.46 5.07
N ARG A 35 -11.56 -6.48 4.41
CA ARG A 35 -12.60 -7.48 4.69
C ARG A 35 -12.26 -8.88 4.15
N ASP A 36 -11.53 -8.98 3.03
CA ASP A 36 -11.13 -10.26 2.43
C ASP A 36 -9.82 -10.15 1.63
N SER A 37 -8.73 -9.86 2.33
CA SER A 37 -7.41 -9.64 1.70
C SER A 37 -6.90 -10.89 0.97
N ALA A 38 -7.26 -12.09 1.44
CA ALA A 38 -6.87 -13.34 0.81
C ALA A 38 -7.46 -13.49 -0.60
N TYR A 39 -8.72 -13.07 -0.78
CA TYR A 39 -9.36 -13.08 -2.10
C TYR A 39 -8.83 -11.97 -3.02
N TRP A 40 -8.67 -10.76 -2.47
CA TRP A 40 -8.37 -9.57 -3.27
C TRP A 40 -6.90 -9.40 -3.65
N THR A 41 -5.97 -9.97 -2.90
CA THR A 41 -4.52 -9.89 -3.21
C THR A 41 -4.24 -10.45 -4.60
N GLY A 42 -3.64 -9.64 -5.48
CA GLY A 42 -3.28 -10.05 -6.84
C GLY A 42 -4.41 -9.90 -7.86
N ARG A 43 -5.56 -9.36 -7.47
CA ARG A 43 -6.68 -9.04 -8.36
C ARG A 43 -6.80 -7.53 -8.53
N PHE A 44 -7.35 -7.10 -9.67
CA PHE A 44 -7.64 -5.69 -9.88
C PHE A 44 -8.64 -5.17 -8.82
N PRO A 45 -8.44 -3.97 -8.25
CA PRO A 45 -7.31 -3.04 -8.49
C PRO A 45 -6.07 -3.32 -7.60
N PHE A 46 -6.18 -4.19 -6.60
CA PHE A 46 -5.13 -4.59 -5.63
C PHE A 46 -4.07 -5.54 -6.20
N ILE A 47 -3.48 -5.16 -7.34
CA ILE A 47 -2.37 -5.89 -7.95
C ILE A 47 -1.09 -5.39 -7.29
N PRO A 48 -0.38 -6.23 -6.50
CA PRO A 48 0.91 -5.86 -5.95
C PRO A 48 1.87 -5.65 -7.12
N THR A 49 2.47 -4.48 -7.16
CA THR A 49 3.55 -4.11 -8.08
C THR A 49 4.90 -4.61 -7.55
N ILE A 50 5.97 -4.34 -8.28
CA ILE A 50 7.34 -4.60 -7.82
C ILE A 50 7.60 -3.78 -6.55
N GLU A 51 7.96 -4.42 -5.44
CA GLU A 51 8.40 -3.71 -4.22
C GLU A 51 9.59 -2.79 -4.57
N PRO A 52 9.63 -1.52 -4.10
CA PRO A 52 8.77 -0.89 -3.07
C PRO A 52 7.61 -0.05 -3.62
N LEU A 53 7.24 -0.21 -4.89
CA LEU A 53 6.23 0.66 -5.51
C LEU A 53 4.85 0.51 -4.82
N PRO A 54 4.07 1.60 -4.73
CA PRO A 54 2.66 1.52 -4.36
C PRO A 54 1.91 0.60 -5.34
N PRO A 55 0.88 -0.15 -4.90
CA PRO A 55 0.18 -1.06 -5.78
C PRO A 55 -0.54 -0.27 -6.89
N LEU A 56 -0.99 -0.99 -7.90
CA LEU A 56 -1.50 -0.36 -9.11
C LEU A 56 -2.75 0.51 -8.85
N ASP A 57 -3.55 0.17 -7.83
CA ASP A 57 -4.71 0.92 -7.37
C ASP A 57 -4.39 2.39 -7.04
N ASP A 58 -3.30 2.66 -6.34
CA ASP A 58 -2.87 4.03 -6.02
C ASP A 58 -2.66 4.88 -7.28
N PHE A 59 -2.02 4.29 -8.30
CA PHE A 59 -1.81 4.96 -9.59
C PHE A 59 -3.10 5.13 -10.37
N LEU A 60 -4.09 4.26 -10.21
CA LEU A 60 -5.40 4.42 -10.83
C LEU A 60 -6.17 5.60 -10.22
N VAL A 61 -6.09 5.80 -8.90
CA VAL A 61 -6.68 6.97 -8.23
C VAL A 61 -6.03 8.27 -8.71
N LEU A 62 -4.70 8.31 -8.80
CA LEU A 62 -4.00 9.47 -9.39
C LEU A 62 -4.35 9.65 -10.86
N GLY A 63 -4.32 8.59 -11.66
CA GLY A 63 -4.60 8.63 -13.09
C GLY A 63 -6.01 9.14 -13.38
N GLY A 64 -7.02 8.65 -12.66
CA GLY A 64 -8.40 9.13 -12.78
C GLY A 64 -8.54 10.60 -12.40
N SER A 65 -7.85 11.04 -11.35
CA SER A 65 -7.85 12.43 -10.89
C SER A 65 -7.19 13.38 -11.90
N VAL A 66 -6.03 13.00 -12.44
CA VAL A 66 -5.31 13.75 -13.48
C VAL A 66 -6.11 13.80 -14.77
N ALA A 67 -6.70 12.68 -15.20
CA ALA A 67 -7.57 12.66 -16.38
C ALA A 67 -8.77 13.60 -16.20
N THR A 68 -9.41 13.58 -15.01
CA THR A 68 -10.51 14.50 -14.68
C THR A 68 -10.06 15.96 -14.72
N TRP A 69 -8.87 16.26 -14.18
CA TRP A 69 -8.30 17.61 -14.22
C TRP A 69 -8.04 18.09 -15.65
N LEU A 70 -7.39 17.27 -16.50
CA LEU A 70 -7.10 17.59 -17.89
C LEU A 70 -8.37 17.75 -18.74
N LEU A 71 -9.34 16.86 -18.57
CA LEU A 71 -10.64 16.96 -19.24
C LEU A 71 -11.40 18.22 -18.81
N GLY A 72 -11.33 18.55 -17.51
CA GLY A 72 -11.86 19.79 -16.98
C GLY A 72 -11.19 21.01 -17.60
N ALA A 73 -9.86 21.03 -17.71
CA ALA A 73 -9.13 22.13 -18.32
C ALA A 73 -9.51 22.36 -19.79
N TRP A 74 -9.91 21.29 -20.50
CA TRP A 74 -10.33 21.39 -21.88
C TRP A 74 -11.80 21.80 -22.06
N LYS A 75 -12.70 21.41 -21.15
CA LYS A 75 -14.15 21.54 -21.35
C LYS A 75 -14.90 22.37 -20.31
N ASN A 76 -14.48 22.36 -19.05
CA ASN A 76 -15.25 22.95 -17.95
C ASN A 76 -14.37 23.27 -16.73
N GLU A 77 -14.21 24.57 -16.44
CA GLU A 77 -13.39 25.06 -15.31
C GLU A 77 -13.86 24.50 -13.95
N LYS A 78 -15.15 24.24 -13.76
CA LYS A 78 -15.64 23.63 -12.50
C LYS A 78 -15.15 22.20 -12.35
N VAL A 79 -15.10 21.43 -13.45
CA VAL A 79 -14.57 20.05 -13.45
C VAL A 79 -13.06 20.07 -13.23
N LYS A 80 -12.36 21.06 -13.82
CA LYS A 80 -10.94 21.26 -13.59
C LYS A 80 -10.64 21.48 -12.11
N GLU A 81 -11.37 22.38 -11.44
CA GLU A 81 -11.16 22.65 -10.01
C GLU A 81 -11.40 21.42 -9.13
N VAL A 82 -12.41 20.59 -9.46
CA VAL A 82 -12.64 19.31 -8.77
C VAL A 82 -11.47 18.34 -9.01
N GLY A 83 -11.06 18.18 -10.28
CA GLY A 83 -9.95 17.32 -10.66
C GLY A 83 -8.61 17.77 -10.04
N GLU A 84 -8.38 19.07 -9.93
CA GLU A 84 -7.20 19.65 -9.26
C GLU A 84 -7.17 19.25 -7.78
N GLY A 85 -8.29 19.41 -7.06
CA GLY A 85 -8.39 18.99 -5.66
C GLY A 85 -8.18 17.48 -5.48
N ALA A 86 -8.80 16.67 -6.34
CA ALA A 86 -8.61 15.22 -6.37
C ALA A 86 -7.15 14.83 -6.61
N THR A 87 -6.49 15.50 -7.57
CA THR A 87 -5.09 15.23 -7.94
C THR A 87 -4.14 15.59 -6.80
N ILE A 88 -4.36 16.71 -6.12
CA ILE A 88 -3.55 17.10 -4.95
C ILE A 88 -3.65 16.03 -3.86
N TYR A 89 -4.86 15.57 -3.55
CA TYR A 89 -5.07 14.52 -2.57
C TYR A 89 -4.38 13.20 -2.99
N ALA A 90 -4.63 12.72 -4.20
CA ALA A 90 -4.05 11.46 -4.70
C ALA A 90 -2.52 11.50 -4.73
N THR A 91 -1.93 12.64 -5.10
CA THR A 91 -0.48 12.84 -5.08
C THR A 91 0.08 12.76 -3.66
N ALA A 92 -0.58 13.41 -2.69
CA ALA A 92 -0.18 13.34 -1.28
C ALA A 92 -0.28 11.92 -0.72
N MET A 93 -1.33 11.18 -1.09
CA MET A 93 -1.51 9.77 -0.68
C MET A 93 -0.45 8.84 -1.28
N ILE A 94 -0.13 8.97 -2.57
CA ILE A 94 0.97 8.22 -3.17
C ILE A 94 2.29 8.52 -2.46
N LEU A 95 2.57 9.80 -2.18
CA LEU A 95 3.78 10.16 -1.44
C LEU A 95 3.78 9.55 -0.03
N HIS A 96 2.65 9.57 0.67
CA HIS A 96 2.47 8.92 1.96
C HIS A 96 2.76 7.40 1.87
N HIS A 97 2.19 6.69 0.89
CA HIS A 97 2.45 5.26 0.69
C HIS A 97 3.91 4.97 0.32
N ILE A 98 4.54 5.81 -0.53
CA ILE A 98 5.97 5.70 -0.84
C ILE A 98 6.80 5.88 0.42
N ILE A 99 6.54 6.90 1.26
CA ILE A 99 7.29 7.14 2.49
C ILE A 99 7.10 5.97 3.47
N HIS A 100 5.88 5.50 3.69
CA HIS A 100 5.63 4.38 4.61
C HIS A 100 6.25 3.06 4.15
N ARG A 101 6.23 2.77 2.83
CA ARG A 101 6.88 1.58 2.26
C ARG A 101 8.40 1.72 2.22
N SER A 102 8.90 2.89 1.86
CA SER A 102 10.34 3.17 1.83
C SER A 102 10.94 3.22 3.23
N ALA A 103 10.21 3.67 4.25
CA ALA A 103 10.63 3.55 5.65
C ALA A 103 10.67 2.09 6.14
N PHE A 104 9.91 1.20 5.48
CA PHE A 104 9.97 -0.24 5.68
C PHE A 104 11.10 -0.92 4.88
N VAL A 105 11.46 -0.35 3.72
CA VAL A 105 12.45 -0.91 2.78
C VAL A 105 13.85 -0.33 2.97
N LEU A 106 13.99 0.89 3.52
CA LEU A 106 15.25 1.47 3.99
C LEU A 106 15.63 0.76 5.28
N PRO A 107 16.58 -0.18 5.24
CA PRO A 107 17.09 -0.79 6.43
C PRO A 107 18.05 0.25 7.03
N LEU A 108 17.58 1.06 7.97
CA LEU A 108 18.47 1.40 9.10
C LEU A 108 18.69 0.17 9.98
N ALA A 109 17.98 -0.92 9.71
CA ALA A 109 18.38 -2.26 10.11
C ALA A 109 19.62 -2.68 9.29
N ALA A 110 20.79 -2.66 9.93
CA ALA A 110 21.86 -3.58 9.59
C ALA A 110 21.27 -4.93 9.10
N PRO A 111 21.86 -5.58 8.07
CA PRO A 111 21.37 -6.88 7.60
C PRO A 111 21.10 -7.71 8.85
N ALA A 112 19.86 -8.17 9.03
CA ALA A 112 19.52 -9.02 10.14
C ALA A 112 20.54 -10.16 10.08
N ALA A 113 21.58 -10.07 10.93
CA ALA A 113 22.58 -11.09 11.07
C ALA A 113 21.75 -12.34 11.25
N ALA A 114 21.88 -13.30 10.32
CA ALA A 114 21.03 -14.48 10.26
C ALA A 114 20.95 -15.04 11.68
N ALA A 115 19.86 -14.72 12.38
CA ALA A 115 19.78 -15.00 13.79
C ALA A 115 19.66 -16.52 13.83
N GLU A 116 20.69 -17.17 14.35
CA GLU A 116 20.68 -18.62 14.49
C GLU A 116 19.37 -18.98 15.18
N VAL A 117 18.60 -19.85 14.51
CA VAL A 117 17.32 -20.31 15.04
C VAL A 117 17.61 -20.91 16.42
N PRO A 118 17.03 -20.39 17.51
CA PRO A 118 17.29 -20.91 18.83
C PRO A 118 17.00 -22.42 18.84
N PRO A 119 17.86 -23.25 19.45
CA PRO A 119 17.72 -24.71 19.37
C PRO A 119 16.33 -25.20 19.83
N THR A 120 15.70 -24.50 20.76
CA THR A 120 14.34 -24.78 21.26
C THR A 120 13.23 -24.59 20.21
N VAL A 121 13.46 -23.79 19.17
CA VAL A 121 12.52 -23.60 18.05
C VAL A 121 12.75 -24.68 17.00
N ALA A 122 14.01 -24.98 16.69
CA ALA A 122 14.38 -26.07 15.78
C ALA A 122 13.84 -27.42 16.28
N GLU A 123 13.97 -27.72 17.57
CA GLU A 123 13.44 -28.94 18.19
C GLU A 123 11.91 -29.04 18.12
N ARG A 124 11.19 -27.93 18.34
CA ARG A 124 9.72 -27.91 18.24
C ARG A 124 9.23 -28.14 16.82
N LEU A 125 9.96 -27.64 15.83
CA LEU A 125 9.66 -27.87 14.41
C LEU A 125 9.99 -29.32 14.02
N ALA A 126 11.11 -29.86 14.48
CA ALA A 126 11.48 -31.27 14.27
C ALA A 126 10.44 -32.24 14.85
N ARG A 127 9.91 -31.99 16.06
CA ARG A 127 8.81 -32.79 16.65
C ARG A 127 7.53 -32.79 15.82
N LYS A 128 7.33 -31.76 14.99
CA LYS A 128 6.19 -31.65 14.08
C LYS A 128 6.51 -32.17 12.66
N GLY A 129 7.66 -32.83 12.46
CA GLY A 129 8.07 -33.41 11.18
C GLY A 129 8.72 -32.41 10.21
N TYR A 130 9.09 -31.21 10.65
CA TYR A 130 9.74 -30.21 9.80
C TYR A 130 11.27 -30.28 9.94
N THR A 131 11.99 -30.33 8.82
CA THR A 131 13.46 -30.25 8.79
C THR A 131 13.89 -28.78 8.71
N PRO A 132 14.72 -28.27 9.64
CA PRO A 132 15.15 -26.87 9.63
C PRO A 132 16.16 -26.61 8.51
N THR A 133 15.68 -26.37 7.29
CA THR A 133 16.50 -25.92 6.16
C THR A 133 16.32 -24.41 6.01
N LYS A 134 17.12 -23.62 6.75
CA LYS A 134 17.34 -22.15 6.58
C LYS A 134 16.11 -21.20 6.50
N ALA A 135 14.86 -21.67 6.48
CA ALA A 135 13.71 -20.90 6.01
C ALA A 135 12.79 -20.38 7.13
N VAL A 136 13.36 -20.02 8.28
CA VAL A 136 12.59 -19.31 9.31
C VAL A 136 12.94 -17.84 9.23
N GLN A 137 12.14 -17.07 8.48
CA GLN A 137 12.24 -15.61 8.52
C GLN A 137 11.64 -15.09 9.83
N LEU A 138 12.41 -14.29 10.55
CA LEU A 138 11.92 -13.44 11.63
C LEU A 138 11.06 -12.35 10.99
N ARG A 139 9.73 -12.45 11.15
CA ARG A 139 8.80 -11.37 10.79
C ARG A 139 8.22 -10.82 12.10
N ASN A 140 8.50 -9.55 12.39
CA ASN A 140 8.03 -8.86 13.60
C ASN A 140 8.39 -9.56 14.93
N GLY A 141 9.60 -10.10 15.06
CA GLY A 141 10.07 -10.75 16.29
C GLY A 141 9.43 -12.12 16.57
N ARG A 142 8.68 -12.69 15.61
CA ARG A 142 8.13 -14.04 15.69
C ARG A 142 8.68 -14.89 14.53
N TYR A 143 9.07 -16.11 14.87
CA TYR A 143 9.44 -17.13 13.90
C TYR A 143 8.18 -17.64 13.23
N THR A 144 8.01 -17.33 11.95
CA THR A 144 6.84 -17.78 11.17
C THR A 144 7.31 -18.88 10.23
N PRO A 145 6.73 -20.10 10.29
CA PRO A 145 7.04 -21.12 9.30
C PRO A 145 6.61 -20.62 7.92
N THR A 146 7.50 -20.71 6.94
CA THR A 146 7.16 -20.49 5.53
C THR A 146 6.18 -21.60 5.12
N MET A 147 4.95 -21.22 4.77
CA MET A 147 3.93 -22.15 4.29
C MET A 147 4.41 -22.84 3.01
N PRO A 148 4.08 -24.13 2.81
CA PRO A 148 4.45 -24.85 1.60
C PRO A 148 3.82 -24.18 0.37
N GLY A 149 4.63 -23.82 -0.62
CA GLY A 149 4.18 -23.29 -1.92
C GLY A 149 4.93 -22.05 -2.42
N ARG A 150 5.70 -21.36 -1.57
CA ARG A 150 6.66 -20.33 -2.02
C ARG A 150 7.99 -20.55 -1.31
N LEU A 151 8.91 -21.19 -2.05
CA LEU A 151 10.32 -21.41 -1.72
C LEU A 151 10.59 -22.39 -0.57
N GLY A 152 10.82 -23.66 -0.93
CA GLY A 152 11.85 -24.48 -0.29
C GLY A 152 11.44 -25.43 0.82
N TYR A 153 10.58 -26.42 0.55
CA TYR A 153 10.56 -27.68 1.32
C TYR A 153 10.30 -28.86 0.39
N THR A 154 11.16 -29.87 0.47
CA THR A 154 10.91 -31.23 -0.04
C THR A 154 10.49 -32.09 1.15
N PRO A 155 9.35 -32.81 1.09
CA PRO A 155 9.01 -33.76 2.14
C PRO A 155 10.08 -34.84 2.24
N THR A 156 10.49 -35.18 3.46
CA THR A 156 11.26 -36.40 3.72
C THR A 156 10.39 -37.60 3.43
N ALA A 157 10.90 -38.50 2.58
CA ALA A 157 10.33 -39.82 2.33
C ALA A 157 10.28 -40.67 3.62
#